data_AF-A0A9P4INL1-F1
#
_entry.id   AF-A0A9P4INL1-F1
#
_cell.length_a   1.000
_cell.length_b   1.000
_cell.length_c   1.000
_cell.angle_alpha   90.00
_cell.angle_beta   90.00
_cell.angle_gamma   90.00
#
_symmetry.space_group_name_H-M   'P 1'
#
loop_
_entity.id
_entity.type
_entity.pdbx_description
1 polymer ?
#
loop_
_entity_poly.entity_id
_entity_poly.type
_entity_poly.pdbx_seq_one_letter_code
_entity_poly.pdbx_strand_id
1 'polypeptide(L)'
;MGVTHSTARYLAPASFIFDFALQQYGIFSKPNMVDVHNDNLSFFSPQYQFIGAFFFPQQIFQLAWLWKLWKGDMPKEDLDEMVDYAPFYILGNVCIGTWMFFWNSSNLSVSNLFVIVNSTAQLAYLATRLKPLRTSSTPSILTHVCAKTFAGIGVLDLLHNTSAAYYVGQSPNQLVQVLTGVGFAALGSVSDWIFGGCLVYDLVALSVGQPGNWGKLLGAYAVGTAAIVGLRNWIW
;
A
#
# COMPACT_ATOMS: atom_id res chain seq x y z
N MET A 1 -4.96 12.07 -20.74
CA MET A 1 -5.81 13.14 -20.15
C MET A 1 -5.51 13.17 -18.66
N GLY A 2 -4.91 14.25 -18.17
CA GLY A 2 -4.59 14.42 -16.74
C GLY A 2 -5.53 15.44 -16.11
N VAL A 3 -5.62 15.44 -14.78
CA VAL A 3 -6.26 16.54 -14.04
C VAL A 3 -5.37 17.78 -14.11
N THR A 4 -5.97 18.97 -14.02
CA THR A 4 -5.18 20.20 -13.89
C THR A 4 -4.70 20.38 -12.45
N HIS A 5 -3.66 21.18 -12.24
CA HIS A 5 -3.25 21.58 -10.88
C HIS A 5 -4.41 22.20 -10.10
N SER A 6 -5.25 23.01 -10.76
CA SER A 6 -6.36 23.67 -10.10
C SER A 6 -7.40 22.69 -9.57
N THR A 7 -7.58 21.55 -10.23
CA THR A 7 -8.41 20.43 -9.76
C THR A 7 -7.68 19.61 -8.69
N ALA A 8 -6.43 19.21 -8.96
CA ALA A 8 -5.63 18.35 -8.09
C ALA A 8 -5.46 18.94 -6.68
N ARG A 9 -5.20 20.25 -6.57
CA ARG A 9 -5.01 20.94 -5.29
C ARG A 9 -6.23 20.85 -4.36
N TYR A 10 -7.44 20.66 -4.88
CA TYR A 10 -8.64 20.51 -4.04
C TYR A 10 -9.04 19.05 -3.86
N LEU A 11 -9.03 18.26 -4.94
CA LEU A 11 -9.50 16.87 -4.86
C LEU A 11 -8.55 15.96 -4.06
N ALA A 12 -7.23 16.15 -4.15
CA ALA A 12 -6.30 15.31 -3.42
C ALA A 12 -6.38 15.52 -1.89
N PRO A 13 -6.43 16.74 -1.34
CA PRO A 13 -6.70 16.92 0.09
C PRO A 13 -8.10 16.44 0.50
N ALA A 14 -9.12 16.65 -0.34
CA ALA A 14 -10.47 16.19 -0.02
C ALA A 14 -10.56 14.65 0.06
N SER A 15 -9.90 13.93 -0.85
CA SER A 15 -9.84 12.47 -0.80
C SER A 15 -9.07 11.98 0.42
N PHE A 16 -7.98 12.65 0.79
CA PHE A 16 -7.24 12.32 2.03
C PHE A 16 -8.11 12.49 3.27
N ILE A 17 -8.85 13.60 3.37
CA ILE A 17 -9.77 13.83 4.51
C ILE A 17 -10.85 12.75 4.56
N PHE A 18 -11.40 12.36 3.41
CA PHE A 18 -12.37 11.28 3.31
C PHE A 18 -11.80 9.95 3.81
N ASP A 19 -10.64 9.53 3.30
CA ASP A 19 -9.97 8.31 3.74
C ASP A 19 -9.65 8.36 5.24
N PHE A 20 -8.98 9.42 5.67
CA PHE A 20 -8.62 9.62 7.08
C PHE A 20 -9.84 9.54 8.00
N ALA A 21 -10.95 10.19 7.67
CA ALA A 21 -12.17 10.13 8.47
C ALA A 21 -12.73 8.69 8.57
N LEU A 22 -12.71 7.94 7.47
CA LEU A 22 -13.16 6.55 7.48
C LEU A 22 -12.19 5.61 8.21
N GLN A 23 -10.88 5.84 8.15
CA GLN A 23 -9.90 5.12 8.97
C GLN A 23 -10.15 5.36 10.46
N GLN A 24 -10.46 6.60 10.87
CA GLN A 24 -10.82 6.88 12.26
C GLN A 24 -12.13 6.20 12.66
N TYR A 25 -13.15 6.20 11.79
CA TYR A 25 -14.35 5.39 11.99
C TYR A 25 -14.00 3.90 12.14
N GLY A 26 -13.10 3.39 11.31
CA GLY A 26 -12.57 2.03 11.34
C GLY A 26 -12.01 1.62 12.69
N ILE A 27 -11.21 2.51 13.30
CA ILE A 27 -10.52 2.29 14.57
C ILE A 27 -11.48 2.41 15.77
N PHE A 28 -12.39 3.40 15.74
CA PHE A 28 -13.18 3.78 16.92
C PHE A 28 -14.61 3.22 16.96
N SER A 29 -15.11 2.62 15.88
CA SER A 29 -16.44 2.00 15.85
C SER A 29 -16.47 0.60 16.48
N LYS A 30 -17.65 -0.04 16.52
CA LYS A 30 -17.82 -1.43 16.93
C LYS A 30 -18.74 -2.17 15.94
N PRO A 31 -18.31 -3.32 15.39
CA PRO A 31 -16.95 -3.87 15.47
C PRO A 31 -15.93 -2.88 14.85
N ASN A 32 -14.74 -2.78 15.46
CA ASN A 32 -13.65 -2.02 14.85
C ASN A 32 -12.87 -2.88 13.86
N MET A 33 -11.95 -2.27 13.12
CA MET A 33 -11.16 -2.95 12.10
C MET A 33 -10.36 -4.15 12.64
N VAL A 34 -9.94 -4.11 13.91
CA VAL A 34 -9.19 -5.19 14.57
C VAL A 34 -10.13 -6.32 14.99
N ASP A 35 -11.34 -6.00 15.47
CA ASP A 35 -12.38 -6.98 15.77
C ASP A 35 -12.69 -7.79 14.49
N VAL A 36 -12.96 -7.10 13.38
CA VAL A 36 -13.21 -7.75 12.08
C VAL A 36 -12.01 -8.57 11.60
N HIS A 37 -10.78 -8.05 11.75
CA HIS A 37 -9.57 -8.79 11.40
C HIS A 37 -9.45 -10.10 12.18
N ASN A 38 -9.65 -10.05 13.51
CA ASN A 38 -9.54 -11.21 14.39
C ASN A 38 -10.63 -12.25 14.11
N ASP A 39 -11.82 -11.80 13.71
CA ASP A 39 -12.93 -12.69 13.35
C ASP A 39 -12.72 -13.38 11.99
N ASN A 40 -11.82 -12.86 11.14
CA ASN A 40 -11.62 -13.30 9.76
C ASN A 40 -10.16 -13.67 9.45
N LEU A 41 -9.46 -14.25 10.43
CA LEU A 41 -8.07 -14.68 10.26
C LEU A 41 -7.91 -15.70 9.13
N SER A 42 -6.87 -15.52 8.33
CA SER A 42 -6.52 -16.34 7.16
C SER A 42 -5.00 -16.39 6.99
N PHE A 43 -4.53 -17.15 6.00
CA PHE A 43 -3.10 -17.35 5.78
C PHE A 43 -2.33 -16.10 5.32
N PHE A 44 -2.99 -14.99 4.95
CA PHE A 44 -2.33 -13.70 4.77
C PHE A 44 -2.77 -12.64 5.80
N SER A 45 -3.17 -13.05 7.00
CA SER A 45 -3.41 -12.11 8.10
C SER A 45 -2.09 -11.58 8.68
N PRO A 46 -1.81 -10.27 8.56
CA PRO A 46 -0.61 -9.67 9.14
C PRO A 46 -0.80 -9.39 10.62
N GLN A 47 0.30 -9.12 11.34
CA GLN A 47 0.21 -8.54 12.68
C GLN A 47 -0.29 -7.09 12.58
N TYR A 48 -1.47 -6.81 13.13
CA TYR A 48 -2.16 -5.51 12.97
C TYR A 48 -1.35 -4.30 13.44
N GLN A 49 -0.47 -4.46 14.44
CA GLN A 49 0.40 -3.38 14.92
C GLN A 49 1.41 -2.90 13.87
N PHE A 50 1.88 -3.79 12.99
CA PHE A 50 2.75 -3.43 11.87
C PHE A 50 1.99 -2.57 10.85
N ILE A 51 0.70 -2.84 10.65
CA ILE A 51 -0.14 -2.03 9.77
C ILE A 51 -0.21 -0.59 10.29
N GLY A 52 -0.52 -0.40 11.58
CA GLY A 52 -0.52 0.92 12.19
C GLY A 52 0.84 1.63 12.12
N ALA A 53 1.93 0.90 12.34
CA ALA A 53 3.30 1.43 12.26
C ALA A 53 3.72 1.81 10.83
N PHE A 54 3.17 1.16 9.80
CA PHE A 54 3.39 1.54 8.40
C PHE A 54 2.62 2.82 8.04
N PHE A 55 1.34 2.88 8.38
CA PHE A 55 0.48 4.01 8.00
C PHE A 55 0.88 5.31 8.69
N PHE A 56 1.32 5.28 9.95
CA PHE A 56 1.66 6.50 10.69
C PHE A 56 2.66 7.43 9.97
N PRO A 57 3.89 6.99 9.63
CA PRO A 57 4.82 7.83 8.87
C PRO A 57 4.30 8.13 7.46
N GLN A 58 3.55 7.21 6.85
CA GLN A 58 2.93 7.42 5.54
C GLN A 58 2.00 8.65 5.54
N GLN A 59 1.16 8.82 6.57
CA GLN A 59 0.28 9.99 6.68
C GLN A 59 1.07 11.30 6.76
N ILE A 60 2.22 11.31 7.43
CA ILE A 60 3.08 12.52 7.52
C ILE A 60 3.63 12.90 6.14
N PHE A 61 4.14 11.91 5.39
CA PHE A 61 4.65 12.16 4.04
C PHE A 61 3.55 12.63 3.08
N GLN A 62 2.35 12.06 3.20
CA GLN A 62 1.20 12.49 2.41
C GLN A 62 0.80 13.93 2.72
N LEU A 63 0.74 14.33 3.99
CA LEU A 63 0.45 15.71 4.37
C LEU A 63 1.50 16.69 3.84
N ALA A 64 2.79 16.31 3.90
CA ALA A 64 3.86 17.12 3.32
C ALA A 64 3.76 17.23 1.78
N TRP A 65 3.40 16.14 1.12
CA TRP A 65 3.14 16.10 -0.32
C TRP A 65 1.93 16.98 -0.70
N LEU A 66 0.81 16.83 -0.01
CA LEU A 66 -0.41 17.63 -0.21
C LEU A 66 -0.16 19.12 0.03
N TRP A 67 0.63 19.48 1.05
CA TRP A 67 0.99 20.86 1.31
C TRP A 67 1.79 21.48 0.15
N LYS A 68 2.74 20.75 -0.42
CA LYS A 68 3.48 21.19 -1.62
C LYS A 68 2.56 21.30 -2.83
N LEU A 69 1.72 20.30 -3.07
CA LEU A 69 0.75 20.31 -4.17
C LEU A 69 -0.20 21.51 -4.04
N TRP A 70 -0.67 21.81 -2.83
CA TRP A 70 -1.55 22.95 -2.56
C TRP A 70 -0.88 24.27 -2.92
N LYS A 71 0.37 24.47 -2.48
CA LYS A 71 1.12 25.71 -2.74
C LYS A 71 1.44 25.86 -4.22
N GLY A 72 1.86 24.79 -4.89
CA GLY A 72 2.22 24.80 -6.32
C GLY A 72 3.41 25.70 -6.67
N ASP A 73 4.08 26.30 -5.68
CA ASP A 73 5.26 27.15 -5.86
C ASP A 73 6.51 26.28 -5.96
N MET A 74 6.76 25.77 -7.16
CA MET A 74 7.87 24.86 -7.50
C MET A 74 8.17 24.89 -9.00
N PRO A 75 9.33 24.37 -9.45
CA PRO A 75 9.60 24.19 -10.86
C PRO A 75 8.48 23.41 -11.56
N LYS A 76 8.18 23.78 -12.81
CA LYS A 76 7.08 23.18 -13.58
C LYS A 76 7.17 21.66 -13.65
N GLU A 77 8.37 21.11 -13.81
CA GLU A 77 8.57 19.65 -13.88
C GLU A 77 8.13 18.92 -12.60
N ASP A 78 8.40 19.51 -11.43
CA ASP A 78 7.97 18.97 -10.14
C ASP A 78 6.45 19.05 -9.99
N LEU A 79 5.86 20.18 -10.37
CA LEU A 79 4.42 20.35 -10.33
C LEU A 79 3.71 19.36 -11.27
N ASP A 80 4.21 19.20 -12.49
CA ASP A 80 3.67 18.28 -13.48
C ASP A 80 3.73 16.82 -12.98
N GLU A 81 4.81 16.42 -12.31
CA GLU A 81 4.93 15.09 -11.69
C GLU A 81 3.90 14.86 -10.57
N MET A 82 3.73 15.83 -9.66
CA MET A 82 2.73 15.73 -8.60
C MET A 82 1.30 15.67 -9.15
N VAL A 83 1.02 16.49 -10.17
CA VAL A 83 -0.29 16.53 -10.84
C VAL A 83 -0.55 15.24 -11.62
N ASP A 84 0.47 14.62 -12.21
CA ASP A 84 0.34 13.33 -12.89
C ASP A 84 -0.02 12.20 -11.93
N TYR A 85 0.53 12.21 -10.71
CA TYR A 85 0.21 11.23 -9.67
C TYR A 85 -1.16 11.47 -9.01
N ALA A 86 -1.62 12.72 -8.95
CA ALA A 86 -2.81 13.11 -8.19
C ALA A 86 -4.08 12.25 -8.46
N PRO A 87 -4.42 11.87 -9.71
CA PRO A 87 -5.57 10.99 -9.96
C PRO A 87 -5.47 9.62 -9.28
N PHE A 88 -4.27 9.02 -9.24
CA PHE A 88 -4.03 7.72 -8.61
C PHE A 88 -4.05 7.85 -7.08
N TYR A 89 -3.51 8.95 -6.55
CA TYR A 89 -3.63 9.30 -5.14
C TYR A 89 -5.10 9.45 -4.72
N ILE A 90 -5.89 10.20 -5.49
CA ILE A 90 -7.32 10.42 -5.23
C ILE A 90 -8.08 9.11 -5.28
N LEU A 91 -7.89 8.31 -6.33
CA LEU A 91 -8.53 7.00 -6.48
C LEU A 91 -8.18 6.10 -5.31
N GLY A 92 -6.91 6.04 -4.91
CA GLY A 92 -6.47 5.21 -3.79
C GLY A 92 -7.15 5.57 -2.48
N ASN A 93 -7.17 6.86 -2.12
CA ASN A 93 -7.85 7.33 -0.90
C ASN A 93 -9.37 7.04 -0.95
N VAL A 94 -10.03 7.22 -2.09
CA VAL A 94 -11.45 6.89 -2.23
C VAL A 94 -11.69 5.38 -2.08
N CYS A 95 -10.84 4.55 -2.69
CA CYS A 95 -10.91 3.11 -2.58
C CYS A 95 -10.68 2.63 -1.14
N ILE A 96 -9.62 3.10 -0.46
CA ILE A 96 -9.28 2.67 0.90
C ILE A 96 -10.31 3.18 1.92
N GLY A 97 -10.76 4.44 1.80
CA GLY A 97 -11.84 4.93 2.65
C GLY A 97 -13.12 4.08 2.47
N THR A 98 -13.54 3.83 1.23
CA THR A 98 -14.74 3.02 0.96
C THR A 98 -14.57 1.56 1.40
N TRP A 99 -13.37 1.01 1.22
CA TRP A 99 -12.99 -0.31 1.74
C TRP A 99 -13.25 -0.40 3.23
N MET A 100 -12.83 0.59 4.02
CA MET A 100 -13.01 0.60 5.48
C MET A 100 -14.48 0.52 5.90
N PHE A 101 -15.38 1.19 5.17
CA PHE A 101 -16.82 1.10 5.41
C PHE A 101 -17.36 -0.33 5.23
N PHE A 102 -16.96 -1.01 4.16
CA PHE A 102 -17.38 -2.40 3.91
C PHE A 102 -16.65 -3.41 4.80
N TRP A 103 -15.40 -3.13 5.15
CA TRP A 103 -14.62 -3.93 6.10
C TRP A 103 -15.31 -3.95 7.47
N ASN A 104 -15.63 -2.78 8.04
CA ASN A 104 -16.28 -2.70 9.36
C ASN A 104 -17.71 -3.27 9.39
N SER A 105 -18.35 -3.45 8.24
CA SER A 105 -19.63 -4.18 8.15
C SER A 105 -19.48 -5.67 7.84
N SER A 106 -18.24 -6.19 7.89
CA SER A 106 -17.87 -7.56 7.53
C SER A 106 -18.31 -7.99 6.12
N ASN A 107 -18.54 -7.04 5.22
CA ASN A 107 -18.82 -7.31 3.81
C ASN A 107 -17.49 -7.40 3.03
N LEU A 108 -16.71 -8.42 3.37
CA LEU A 108 -15.32 -8.57 2.95
C LEU A 108 -15.17 -8.75 1.42
N SER A 109 -16.14 -9.39 0.76
CA SER A 109 -16.11 -9.55 -0.69
C SER A 109 -16.25 -8.22 -1.43
N VAL A 110 -17.14 -7.32 -0.99
CA VAL A 110 -17.29 -5.98 -1.57
C VAL A 110 -16.08 -5.11 -1.23
N SER A 111 -15.64 -5.17 0.02
CA SER A 111 -14.39 -4.54 0.48
C SER A 111 -13.20 -4.95 -0.43
N ASN A 112 -13.11 -6.23 -0.82
CA ASN A 112 -12.04 -6.72 -1.69
C ASN A 112 -12.02 -6.09 -3.09
N LEU A 113 -13.18 -5.70 -3.63
CA LEU A 113 -13.24 -5.04 -4.93
C LEU A 113 -12.48 -3.72 -4.91
N PHE A 114 -12.63 -2.93 -3.85
CA PHE A 114 -11.94 -1.65 -3.70
C PHE A 114 -10.43 -1.81 -3.51
N VAL A 115 -10.01 -2.85 -2.77
CA VAL A 115 -8.60 -3.21 -2.63
C VAL A 115 -8.01 -3.60 -3.99
N ILE A 116 -8.68 -4.46 -4.76
CA ILE A 116 -8.22 -4.85 -6.10
C ILE A 116 -8.06 -3.61 -6.99
N VAL A 117 -9.06 -2.72 -7.03
CA VAL A 117 -8.99 -1.50 -7.84
C VAL A 117 -7.83 -0.61 -7.39
N ASN A 118 -7.66 -0.37 -6.09
CA ASN A 118 -6.54 0.42 -5.57
C ASN A 118 -5.20 -0.21 -5.94
N SER A 119 -4.95 -1.45 -5.51
CA SER A 119 -3.66 -2.11 -5.66
C SER A 119 -3.24 -2.22 -7.13
N THR A 120 -4.17 -2.57 -8.02
CA THR A 120 -3.89 -2.62 -9.46
C THR A 120 -3.60 -1.24 -10.05
N ALA A 121 -4.33 -0.20 -9.65
CA ALA A 121 -4.08 1.16 -10.12
C ALA A 121 -2.73 1.70 -9.65
N GLN A 122 -2.36 1.50 -8.37
CA GLN A 122 -1.08 1.96 -7.83
C GLN A 122 0.09 1.23 -8.48
N LEU A 123 0.02 -0.10 -8.61
CA LEU A 123 1.05 -0.89 -9.27
C LEU A 123 1.18 -0.53 -10.76
N ALA A 124 0.06 -0.31 -11.45
CA ALA A 124 0.07 0.14 -12.84
C ALA A 124 0.72 1.52 -12.99
N TYR A 125 0.45 2.46 -12.08
CA TYR A 125 1.09 3.77 -12.08
C TYR A 125 2.61 3.66 -11.92
N LEU A 126 3.08 2.86 -10.95
CA LEU A 126 4.52 2.61 -10.77
C LEU A 126 5.15 2.01 -12.02
N ALA A 127 4.50 1.02 -12.64
CA ALA A 127 5.06 0.27 -13.75
C ALA A 127 5.10 1.05 -15.06
N THR A 128 4.20 2.02 -15.26
CA THR A 128 3.98 2.62 -16.59
C THR A 128 4.13 4.14 -16.65
N ARG A 129 4.04 4.85 -15.52
CA ARG A 129 3.93 6.32 -15.51
C ARG A 129 4.95 6.99 -14.62
N LEU A 130 5.30 6.38 -13.48
CA LEU A 130 6.26 6.98 -12.55
C LEU A 130 7.64 7.07 -13.20
N LYS A 131 8.14 8.31 -13.34
CA LYS A 131 9.48 8.60 -13.88
C LYS A 131 10.56 8.26 -12.85
N PRO A 132 11.85 8.21 -13.24
CA PRO A 132 12.94 8.03 -12.29
C PRO A 132 12.96 9.13 -11.21
N LEU A 133 13.27 8.74 -9.98
CA LEU A 133 13.34 9.63 -8.83
C LEU A 133 14.42 10.71 -9.01
N ARG A 134 14.04 11.98 -8.87
CA ARG A 134 14.98 13.10 -8.77
C ARG A 134 15.32 13.38 -7.31
N THR A 135 16.46 12.88 -6.84
CA THR A 135 16.91 13.02 -5.43
C THR A 135 17.27 14.45 -5.02
N SER A 136 17.47 15.35 -5.98
CA SER A 136 17.66 16.79 -5.74
C SER A 136 16.34 17.56 -5.54
N SER A 137 15.19 16.93 -5.82
CA SER A 137 13.86 17.54 -5.75
C SER A 137 13.04 16.94 -4.60
N THR A 138 12.74 17.75 -3.58
CA THR A 138 11.84 17.33 -2.50
C THR A 138 10.43 16.96 -2.99
N PRO A 139 9.79 17.71 -3.92
CA PRO A 139 8.52 17.29 -4.54
C PRO A 139 8.58 15.90 -5.19
N SER A 140 9.66 15.60 -5.94
CA SER A 140 9.84 14.30 -6.56
C SER A 140 10.01 13.20 -5.50
N ILE A 141 10.88 13.41 -4.50
CA ILE A 141 11.03 12.48 -3.37
C ILE A 141 9.68 12.19 -2.71
N LEU A 142 8.91 13.22 -2.37
CA LEU A 142 7.61 13.04 -1.71
C LEU A 142 6.61 12.29 -2.61
N THR A 143 6.60 12.56 -3.91
CA THR A 143 5.74 11.85 -4.87
C THR A 143 6.09 10.38 -4.93
N HIS A 144 7.39 10.06 -5.01
CA HIS A 144 7.87 8.68 -4.99
C HIS A 144 7.56 7.98 -3.67
N VAL A 145 7.76 8.64 -2.53
CA VAL A 145 7.41 8.06 -1.22
C VAL A 145 5.92 7.77 -1.16
N CYS A 146 5.06 8.72 -1.53
CA CYS A 146 3.61 8.52 -1.51
C CYS A 146 3.18 7.40 -2.47
N ALA A 147 3.60 7.44 -3.73
CA ALA A 147 3.23 6.46 -4.76
C ALA A 147 3.69 5.05 -4.39
N LYS A 148 4.94 4.90 -3.95
CA LYS A 148 5.51 3.58 -3.68
C LYS A 148 5.02 2.98 -2.38
N THR A 149 4.77 3.78 -1.35
CA THR A 149 4.17 3.26 -0.11
C THR A 149 2.71 2.87 -0.31
N PHE A 150 1.93 3.60 -1.12
CA PHE A 150 0.57 3.21 -1.52
C PHE A 150 0.56 1.90 -2.30
N ALA A 151 1.45 1.76 -3.29
CA ALA A 151 1.58 0.51 -4.04
C ALA A 151 2.08 -0.64 -3.18
N GLY A 152 3.03 -0.37 -2.28
CA GLY A 152 3.61 -1.33 -1.34
C GLY A 152 2.53 -1.95 -0.46
N ILE A 153 1.87 -1.13 0.36
CA ILE A 153 0.78 -1.62 1.21
C ILE A 153 -0.36 -2.23 0.39
N GLY A 154 -0.60 -1.73 -0.83
CA GLY A 154 -1.57 -2.32 -1.75
C GLY A 154 -1.27 -3.80 -2.09
N VAL A 155 -0.01 -4.23 -2.12
CA VAL A 155 0.34 -5.65 -2.28
C VAL A 155 -0.13 -6.46 -1.08
N LEU A 156 0.17 -5.97 0.14
CA LEU A 156 -0.29 -6.62 1.37
C LEU A 156 -1.81 -6.64 1.46
N ASP A 157 -2.48 -5.52 1.20
CA ASP A 157 -3.93 -5.42 1.24
C ASP A 157 -4.58 -6.39 0.26
N LEU A 158 -4.03 -6.52 -0.96
CA LEU A 158 -4.54 -7.46 -1.95
C LEU A 158 -4.49 -8.91 -1.43
N LEU A 159 -3.37 -9.30 -0.81
CA LEU A 159 -3.21 -10.65 -0.25
C LEU A 159 -4.12 -10.86 0.96
N HIS A 160 -4.03 -9.98 1.95
CA HIS A 160 -4.75 -10.06 3.21
C HIS A 160 -6.27 -10.01 3.01
N ASN A 161 -6.74 -9.03 2.25
CA ASN A 161 -8.17 -8.83 2.07
C ASN A 161 -8.79 -9.94 1.20
N THR A 162 -8.07 -10.42 0.18
CA THR A 162 -8.53 -11.56 -0.62
C THR A 162 -8.61 -12.83 0.22
N SER A 163 -7.62 -13.09 1.08
CA SER A 163 -7.65 -14.27 1.95
C SER A 163 -8.70 -14.16 3.04
N ALA A 164 -8.88 -12.97 3.63
CA ALA A 164 -9.94 -12.72 4.62
C ALA A 164 -11.35 -12.83 4.00
N ALA A 165 -11.53 -12.45 2.74
CA ALA A 165 -12.84 -12.51 2.08
C ALA A 165 -13.25 -13.93 1.67
N TYR A 166 -12.30 -14.80 1.30
CA TYR A 166 -12.63 -16.07 0.62
C TYR A 166 -12.00 -17.31 1.26
N TYR A 167 -11.08 -17.15 2.22
CA TYR A 167 -10.27 -18.25 2.75
C TYR A 167 -10.07 -18.15 4.27
N VAL A 168 -11.07 -17.66 5.00
CA VAL A 168 -11.07 -17.60 6.47
C VAL A 168 -10.82 -18.99 7.07
N GLY A 169 -9.94 -19.06 8.06
CA GLY A 169 -9.57 -20.29 8.77
C GLY A 169 -8.77 -21.30 7.94
N GLN A 170 -8.41 -20.98 6.70
CA GLN A 170 -7.65 -21.87 5.83
C GLN A 170 -6.14 -21.70 6.03
N SER A 171 -5.41 -22.80 5.80
CA SER A 171 -3.94 -22.81 5.72
C SER A 171 -3.47 -22.72 4.27
N PRO A 172 -2.27 -22.16 3.99
CA PRO A 172 -1.79 -22.02 2.63
C PRO A 172 -1.33 -23.39 2.10
N ASN A 173 -1.86 -23.78 0.94
CA ASN A 173 -1.37 -24.97 0.23
C ASN A 173 0.01 -24.69 -0.41
N GLN A 174 0.65 -25.73 -0.94
CA GLN A 174 1.98 -25.62 -1.55
C GLN A 174 2.03 -24.61 -2.71
N LEU A 175 0.96 -24.53 -3.52
CA LEU A 175 0.89 -23.59 -4.63
C LEU A 175 0.90 -22.14 -4.14
N VAL A 176 0.10 -21.82 -3.11
CA VAL A 176 0.10 -20.49 -2.48
C VAL A 176 1.49 -20.15 -1.97
N GLN A 177 2.14 -21.06 -1.24
CA GLN A 177 3.49 -20.84 -0.71
C GLN A 177 4.49 -20.51 -1.82
N VAL A 178 4.53 -21.33 -2.89
CA VAL A 178 5.44 -21.12 -4.03
C VAL A 178 5.15 -19.80 -4.74
N LEU A 179 3.88 -19.50 -5.02
CA LEU A 179 3.50 -18.27 -5.71
C LEU A 179 3.80 -17.02 -4.87
N THR A 180 3.65 -17.08 -3.54
CA THR A 180 4.09 -15.99 -2.65
C THR A 180 5.59 -15.77 -2.80
N GLY A 181 6.41 -16.82 -2.67
CA GLY A 181 7.86 -16.68 -2.78
C GLY A 181 8.31 -16.13 -4.15
N VAL A 182 7.77 -16.68 -5.23
CA VAL A 182 8.07 -16.24 -6.61
C VAL A 182 7.58 -14.81 -6.86
N GLY A 183 6.37 -14.47 -6.41
CA GLY A 183 5.78 -13.15 -6.59
C GLY A 183 6.59 -12.05 -5.90
N PHE A 184 6.95 -12.25 -4.63
CA PHE A 184 7.78 -11.28 -3.90
C PHE A 184 9.21 -11.20 -4.43
N ALA A 185 9.81 -12.32 -4.86
CA ALA A 185 11.12 -12.29 -5.52
C ALA A 185 11.08 -11.52 -6.86
N ALA A 186 10.05 -11.76 -7.68
CA ALA A 186 9.86 -11.06 -8.95
C ALA A 186 9.65 -9.55 -8.74
N LEU A 187 8.72 -9.16 -7.85
CA LEU A 187 8.50 -7.76 -7.52
C LEU A 187 9.78 -7.12 -6.94
N GLY A 188 10.45 -7.78 -5.98
CA GLY A 188 11.69 -7.30 -5.40
C GLY A 188 12.80 -7.06 -6.44
N SER A 189 12.90 -7.91 -7.46
CA SER A 189 13.92 -7.80 -8.52
C SER A 189 13.76 -6.54 -9.39
N VAL A 190 12.54 -5.99 -9.46
CA VAL A 190 12.22 -4.76 -10.21
C VAL A 190 11.97 -3.56 -9.29
N SER A 191 12.19 -3.70 -7.98
CA SER A 191 11.87 -2.68 -6.98
C SER A 191 13.08 -1.87 -6.54
N ASP A 192 12.92 -0.55 -6.41
CA ASP A 192 13.90 0.26 -5.72
C ASP A 192 13.78 0.18 -4.19
N TRP A 193 14.68 0.87 -3.48
CA TRP A 193 14.72 0.86 -2.01
C TRP A 193 13.38 1.15 -1.33
N ILE A 194 12.54 2.04 -1.89
CA ILE A 194 11.30 2.43 -1.24
C ILE A 194 10.25 1.34 -1.42
N PHE A 195 9.92 0.97 -2.67
CA PHE A 195 8.90 -0.04 -2.93
C PHE A 195 9.34 -1.43 -2.45
N GLY A 196 10.61 -1.79 -2.66
CA GLY A 196 11.18 -3.05 -2.18
C GLY A 196 11.24 -3.13 -0.66
N GLY A 197 11.49 -2.00 0.00
CA GLY A 197 11.39 -1.89 1.47
C GLY A 197 9.98 -2.18 1.98
N CYS A 198 8.94 -1.68 1.30
CA CYS A 198 7.56 -2.03 1.62
C CYS A 198 7.29 -3.53 1.47
N LEU A 199 7.71 -4.15 0.37
CA LEU A 199 7.53 -5.59 0.15
C LEU A 199 8.17 -6.45 1.26
N VAL A 200 9.37 -6.07 1.69
CA VAL A 200 10.04 -6.74 2.82
C VAL A 200 9.26 -6.52 4.11
N TYR A 201 8.81 -5.29 4.37
CA TYR A 201 7.99 -4.96 5.54
C TYR A 201 6.71 -5.77 5.59
N ASP A 202 6.01 -5.91 4.46
CA ASP A 202 4.76 -6.67 4.33
C ASP A 202 4.99 -8.15 4.69
N LEU A 203 6.07 -8.76 4.17
CA LEU A 203 6.43 -10.13 4.51
C LEU A 203 6.79 -10.30 5.98
N VAL A 204 7.42 -9.30 6.61
CA VAL A 204 7.65 -9.32 8.06
C VAL A 204 6.34 -9.23 8.83
N ALA A 205 5.44 -8.33 8.44
CA ALA A 205 4.13 -8.19 9.07
C ALA A 205 3.31 -9.48 8.98
N LEU A 206 3.33 -10.13 7.81
CA LEU A 206 2.73 -11.46 7.59
C LEU A 206 3.43 -12.53 8.42
N SER A 207 4.75 -12.58 8.43
CA SER A 207 5.53 -13.57 9.19
C SER A 207 5.20 -13.54 10.68
N VAL A 208 5.10 -12.35 11.27
CA VAL A 208 4.75 -12.16 12.68
C VAL A 208 3.27 -12.48 12.95
N GLY A 209 2.39 -12.19 12.00
CA GLY A 209 0.95 -12.48 12.12
C GLY A 209 0.59 -13.97 11.99
N GLN A 210 1.50 -14.80 11.46
CA GLN A 210 1.21 -16.19 11.12
C GLN A 210 1.89 -17.20 12.06
N PRO A 211 1.18 -18.23 12.56
CA PRO A 211 1.78 -19.25 13.39
C PRO A 211 2.56 -20.31 12.57
N GLY A 212 3.39 -21.08 13.28
CA GLY A 212 3.98 -22.32 12.77
C GLY A 212 4.96 -22.16 11.61
N ASN A 213 4.98 -23.15 10.71
CA ASN A 213 5.93 -23.19 9.60
C ASN A 213 5.65 -22.12 8.54
N TRP A 214 4.40 -21.68 8.41
CA TRP A 214 4.05 -20.65 7.43
C TRP A 214 4.64 -19.29 7.78
N GLY A 215 4.53 -18.86 9.05
CA GLY A 215 5.19 -17.64 9.52
C GLY A 215 6.71 -17.67 9.33
N LYS A 216 7.35 -18.82 9.60
CA LYS A 216 8.80 -19.01 9.34
C LYS A 216 9.15 -18.91 7.85
N LEU A 217 8.33 -19.49 6.97
CA LEU A 217 8.54 -19.44 5.53
C LEU A 217 8.37 -18.02 4.98
N LEU A 218 7.35 -17.28 5.43
CA LEU A 218 7.18 -15.85 5.14
C LEU A 218 8.39 -15.03 5.60
N GLY A 219 8.94 -15.34 6.78
CA GLY A 219 10.17 -14.71 7.27
C GLY A 219 11.38 -15.01 6.39
N ALA A 220 11.51 -16.24 5.90
CA ALA A 220 12.54 -16.60 4.92
C ALA A 220 12.35 -15.85 3.59
N TYR A 221 11.10 -15.69 3.12
CA TYR A 221 10.81 -14.84 1.96
C TYR A 221 11.16 -13.38 2.21
N ALA A 222 10.95 -12.85 3.43
CA ALA A 222 11.33 -11.48 3.77
C ALA A 222 12.84 -11.27 3.61
N VAL A 223 13.65 -12.17 4.17
CA VAL A 223 15.12 -12.15 4.04
C VAL A 223 15.56 -12.30 2.58
N GLY A 224 14.97 -13.23 1.84
CA GLY A 224 15.27 -13.43 0.42
C GLY A 224 14.93 -12.20 -0.44
N THR A 225 13.76 -11.62 -0.21
CA THR A 225 13.32 -10.39 -0.90
C THR A 225 14.24 -9.22 -0.56
N ALA A 226 14.64 -9.07 0.70
CA ALA A 226 15.58 -8.04 1.13
C ALA A 226 16.95 -8.21 0.45
N ALA A 227 17.45 -9.44 0.32
CA ALA A 227 18.68 -9.72 -0.41
C ALA A 227 18.56 -9.36 -1.90
N ILE A 228 17.44 -9.70 -2.55
CA ILE A 228 17.19 -9.36 -3.97
C ILE A 228 17.16 -7.85 -4.16
N VAL A 229 16.38 -7.13 -3.34
CA VAL A 229 16.28 -5.66 -3.40
C VAL A 229 17.64 -5.02 -3.13
N GLY A 230 18.36 -5.51 -2.12
CA GLY A 230 19.70 -5.02 -1.76
C GLY A 230 20.71 -5.20 -2.89
N LEU A 231 20.80 -6.41 -3.46
CA LEU A 231 21.71 -6.70 -4.57
C LEU A 231 21.38 -5.88 -5.81
N ARG A 232 20.09 -5.78 -6.16
CA ARG A 232 19.62 -4.99 -7.31
C ARG A 232 20.10 -3.56 -7.22
N ASN A 233 19.84 -2.88 -6.11
CA ASN A 233 20.11 -1.45 -5.96
C ASN A 233 21.55 -1.12 -5.52
N TRP A 234 22.36 -2.13 -5.23
CA TRP A 234 23.80 -1.97 -4.99
C TRP A 234 24.60 -2.08 -6.29
N ILE A 235 24.20 -3.00 -7.17
CA ILE A 235 24.93 -3.32 -8.41
C ILE A 235 24.44 -2.45 -9.58
N TRP A 236 23.16 -2.07 -9.59
CA TRP A 236 22.49 -1.32 -10.66
C TRP A 236 21.90 -0.02 -10.12
#